data_AF-L2FBT6-F1
#
_entry.id   AF-L2FBT6-F1
#
_cell.length_a   1.000
_cell.length_b   1.000
_cell.length_c   1.000
_cell.angle_alpha   90.00
_cell.angle_beta   90.00
_cell.angle_gamma   90.00
#
_symmetry.space_group_name_H-M   'P 1'
#
loop_
_entity.id
_entity.type
_entity.pdbx_description
1 polymer ?
#
loop_
_entity_poly.entity_id
_entity_poly.type
_entity_poly.pdbx_seq_one_letter_code
_entity_poly.pdbx_strand_id
1 'polypeptide(L)'
;MAPASIEVDIPVNVSATKAAFSTKALKQSGALDAFESFDPTPITGREFPTANIVDWLKAPNSDDLIRDLAITVSQRGVVFFRKQDDLTPELQKELLTRLGELTCRPAESGLHIHPVFNAERDDQGDDHVVSYIHQKQTKPSFVRNKDLAPDALCPKKQNTSEWHSDCCFEPVPADYSCLRLTTLPATGGDTLWANGYELYDKISEPYQKFLETLTCTFEPPGLKQMCDAMGIKLYTKDRGNPDNIGDVIVTG
;
A
#
# COMPACT_ATOMS: atom_id res chain seq x y z
N MET A 1 -1.22 26.96 -16.26
CA MET A 1 -1.68 26.47 -17.58
C MET A 1 -2.19 25.07 -17.37
N ALA A 2 -3.45 24.79 -17.72
CA ALA A 2 -3.96 23.42 -17.68
C ALA A 2 -3.23 22.59 -18.77
N PRO A 3 -2.79 21.36 -18.47
CA PRO A 3 -2.20 20.50 -19.49
C PRO A 3 -3.25 20.20 -20.57
N ALA A 4 -2.80 20.16 -21.83
CA ALA A 4 -3.66 19.80 -22.96
C ALA A 4 -4.10 18.34 -22.83
N SER A 5 -5.38 18.07 -23.10
CA SER A 5 -5.94 16.71 -23.15
C SER A 5 -5.27 15.94 -24.29
N ILE A 6 -4.42 14.98 -23.96
CA ILE A 6 -3.94 13.99 -24.91
C ILE A 6 -4.93 12.82 -24.78
N GLU A 7 -5.73 12.57 -25.83
CA GLU A 7 -6.55 11.37 -25.87
C GLU A 7 -5.62 10.16 -26.01
N VAL A 8 -5.41 9.46 -24.90
CA VAL A 8 -4.73 8.17 -24.87
C VAL A 8 -5.82 7.11 -24.73
N ASP A 9 -5.93 6.24 -25.71
CA ASP A 9 -6.88 5.13 -25.71
C ASP A 9 -6.33 4.05 -24.78
N ILE A 10 -6.62 4.18 -23.48
CA ILE A 10 -6.18 3.24 -22.44
C ILE A 10 -7.32 2.25 -22.19
N PRO A 11 -7.08 0.93 -22.31
CA PRO A 11 -8.11 -0.06 -22.00
C PRO A 11 -8.47 0.03 -20.51
N VAL A 12 -9.65 0.57 -20.22
CA VAL A 12 -10.21 0.65 -18.86
C VAL A 12 -10.86 -0.69 -18.53
N ASN A 13 -10.21 -1.46 -17.66
CA ASN A 13 -10.78 -2.71 -17.15
C ASN A 13 -11.65 -2.39 -15.93
N VAL A 14 -12.88 -1.94 -16.17
CA VAL A 14 -13.85 -1.71 -15.09
C VAL A 14 -14.32 -3.08 -14.59
N SER A 15 -13.82 -3.55 -13.45
CA SER A 15 -14.39 -4.75 -12.82
C SER A 15 -15.86 -4.46 -12.48
N ALA A 16 -16.76 -5.29 -13.03
CA ALA A 16 -18.21 -5.09 -12.99
C ALA A 16 -18.84 -5.46 -11.64
N THR A 17 -18.04 -5.89 -10.65
CA THR A 17 -18.51 -6.32 -9.33
C THR A 17 -18.69 -5.12 -8.40
N LYS A 18 -19.82 -4.42 -8.56
CA LYS A 18 -20.40 -3.60 -7.48
C LYS A 18 -20.94 -4.51 -6.38
N ALA A 19 -20.06 -5.21 -5.66
CA ALA A 19 -20.45 -5.70 -4.34
C ALA A 19 -20.85 -4.46 -3.52
N ALA A 20 -22.04 -4.49 -2.91
CA ALA A 20 -22.50 -3.38 -2.10
C ALA A 20 -21.60 -3.29 -0.86
N PHE A 21 -20.61 -2.39 -0.88
CA PHE A 21 -19.79 -2.10 0.28
C PHE A 21 -20.69 -1.63 1.43
N SER A 22 -20.42 -2.11 2.65
CA SER A 22 -21.12 -1.62 3.84
C SER A 22 -20.89 -0.11 3.96
N THR A 23 -21.98 0.66 3.87
CA THR A 23 -21.95 2.11 4.09
C THR A 23 -21.89 2.49 5.58
N LYS A 24 -22.00 1.49 6.47
CA LYS A 24 -21.95 1.70 7.91
C LYS A 24 -20.52 1.54 8.42
N ALA A 25 -19.99 2.59 9.02
CA ALA A 25 -18.71 2.57 9.69
C ALA A 25 -18.67 1.49 10.78
N LEU A 26 -17.58 0.71 10.79
CA LEU A 26 -17.30 -0.23 11.87
C LEU A 26 -17.03 0.54 13.17
N LYS A 27 -17.44 -0.06 14.29
CA LYS A 27 -17.22 0.51 15.62
C LYS A 27 -16.20 -0.33 16.36
N GLN A 28 -15.30 0.35 17.05
CA GLN A 28 -14.35 -0.28 17.97
C GLN A 28 -15.10 -0.94 19.13
N SER A 29 -14.59 -2.08 19.59
CA SER A 29 -15.04 -2.78 20.79
C SER A 29 -14.45 -2.17 22.07
N GLY A 30 -13.32 -1.47 21.97
CA GLY A 30 -12.56 -0.94 23.11
C GLY A 30 -11.46 -1.91 23.58
N ALA A 31 -11.17 -2.97 22.82
CA ALA A 31 -10.18 -3.97 23.19
C ALA A 31 -8.76 -3.39 23.26
N LEU A 32 -8.49 -2.32 22.51
CA LEU A 32 -7.20 -1.63 22.50
C LEU A 32 -7.01 -0.63 23.65
N ASP A 33 -8.06 -0.27 24.39
CA ASP A 33 -8.01 0.75 25.45
C ASP A 33 -7.12 0.35 26.63
N ALA A 34 -6.86 -0.95 26.78
CA ALA A 34 -5.97 -1.50 27.80
C ALA A 34 -4.48 -1.28 27.50
N PHE A 35 -4.13 -0.85 26.29
CA PHE A 35 -2.74 -0.70 25.85
C PHE A 35 -2.35 0.78 25.80
N GLU A 36 -1.15 1.07 26.29
CA GLU A 36 -0.56 2.40 26.17
C GLU A 36 -0.45 2.79 24.69
N SER A 37 -0.99 3.96 24.36
CA SER A 37 -0.87 4.54 23.04
C SER A 37 -0.92 6.06 23.07
N PHE A 38 -0.40 6.69 22.03
CA PHE A 38 -0.52 8.12 21.81
C PHE A 38 -0.63 8.45 20.32
N ASP A 39 -1.18 9.62 20.02
CA ASP A 39 -1.35 10.12 18.66
C ASP A 39 -0.25 11.15 18.35
N PRO A 40 0.72 10.84 17.46
CA PRO A 40 1.86 11.71 17.19
C PRO A 40 1.47 12.99 16.43
N THR A 41 0.32 12.97 15.73
CA THR A 41 -0.29 14.16 15.13
C THR A 41 -1.78 14.21 15.46
N PRO A 42 -2.43 15.37 15.35
CA PRO A 42 -3.85 15.50 15.69
C PRO A 42 -4.77 14.56 14.89
N ILE A 43 -4.49 14.38 13.60
CA ILE A 43 -5.42 13.71 12.66
C ILE A 43 -4.90 12.33 12.23
N THR A 44 -3.59 12.15 12.13
CA THR A 44 -2.98 10.95 11.54
C THR A 44 -1.97 10.31 12.46
N GLY A 45 -1.90 8.99 12.42
CA GLY A 45 -0.97 8.22 13.23
C GLY A 45 -1.57 7.85 14.59
N ARG A 46 -1.19 6.66 15.04
CA ARG A 46 -1.23 6.21 16.43
C ARG A 46 -0.02 5.33 16.69
N GLU A 47 0.59 5.46 17.85
CA GLU A 47 1.74 4.64 18.22
C GLU A 47 1.47 3.86 19.51
N PHE A 48 1.83 2.57 19.49
CA PHE A 48 1.86 1.68 20.63
C PHE A 48 3.33 1.40 21.01
N PRO A 49 3.88 2.10 22.03
CA PRO A 49 5.29 1.96 22.38
C PRO A 49 5.62 0.60 23.02
N THR A 50 4.67 0.00 23.73
CA THR A 50 4.92 -1.18 24.57
C THR A 50 4.16 -2.43 24.14
N ALA A 51 3.16 -2.32 23.26
CA ALA A 51 2.36 -3.45 22.79
C ALA A 51 3.16 -4.32 21.80
N ASN A 52 2.95 -5.64 21.89
CA ASN A 52 3.45 -6.63 20.95
C ASN A 52 2.30 -7.24 20.15
N ILE A 53 2.38 -7.23 18.81
CA ILE A 53 1.33 -7.77 17.95
C ILE A 53 1.26 -9.30 18.07
N VAL A 54 2.41 -9.96 18.27
CA VAL A 54 2.46 -11.41 18.44
C VAL A 54 1.68 -11.87 19.67
N ASP A 55 1.71 -11.07 20.75
CA ASP A 55 0.90 -11.33 21.94
C ASP A 55 -0.60 -11.16 21.62
N TRP A 56 -0.97 -10.16 20.81
CA TRP A 56 -2.36 -9.95 20.38
C TRP A 56 -2.87 -11.07 19.48
N LEU A 57 -2.03 -11.60 18.58
CA LEU A 57 -2.37 -12.74 17.73
C LEU A 57 -2.64 -14.02 18.56
N LYS A 58 -1.93 -14.19 19.68
CA LYS A 58 -2.06 -15.36 20.58
C LYS A 58 -3.10 -15.18 21.70
N ALA A 59 -3.63 -13.97 21.89
CA ALA A 59 -4.54 -13.66 22.99
C ALA A 59 -5.90 -14.38 22.83
N PRO A 60 -6.61 -14.71 23.94
CA PRO A 60 -7.94 -15.32 23.86
C PRO A 60 -8.98 -14.47 23.14
N ASN A 61 -8.86 -13.14 23.20
CA ASN A 61 -9.72 -12.16 22.53
C ASN A 61 -9.04 -11.59 21.26
N SER A 62 -8.21 -12.40 20.58
CA SER A 62 -7.41 -11.94 19.45
C SER A 62 -8.24 -11.28 18.34
N ASP A 63 -9.42 -11.83 18.01
CA ASP A 63 -10.28 -11.27 16.96
C ASP A 63 -10.71 -9.83 17.27
N ASP A 64 -11.06 -9.54 18.53
CA ASP A 64 -11.45 -8.18 18.94
C ASP A 64 -10.27 -7.22 18.85
N LEU A 65 -9.06 -7.67 19.24
CA LEU A 65 -7.83 -6.87 19.17
C LEU A 65 -7.45 -6.55 17.72
N ILE A 66 -7.44 -7.55 16.83
CA ILE A 66 -7.05 -7.36 15.43
C ILE A 66 -8.12 -6.58 14.67
N ARG A 67 -9.40 -6.79 14.96
CA ARG A 67 -10.49 -5.99 14.40
C ARG A 67 -10.40 -4.53 14.81
N ASP A 68 -10.19 -4.26 16.09
CA ASP A 68 -10.03 -2.87 16.57
C ASP A 68 -8.75 -2.24 16.01
N LEU A 69 -7.69 -3.03 15.79
CA LEU A 69 -6.48 -2.56 15.11
C LEU A 69 -6.79 -2.15 13.67
N ALA A 70 -7.49 -2.99 12.91
CA ALA A 70 -7.89 -2.67 11.53
C ALA A 70 -8.70 -1.36 11.46
N ILE A 71 -9.71 -1.22 12.34
CA ILE A 71 -10.52 0.00 12.44
C ILE A 71 -9.65 1.21 12.80
N THR A 72 -8.71 1.04 13.73
CA THR A 72 -7.78 2.10 14.15
C THR A 72 -6.89 2.54 12.98
N VAL A 73 -6.36 1.60 12.19
CA VAL A 73 -5.57 1.92 10.98
C VAL A 73 -6.42 2.70 9.99
N SER A 74 -7.66 2.27 9.71
CA SER A 74 -8.55 3.00 8.79
C SER A 74 -8.91 4.41 9.29
N GLN A 75 -9.06 4.61 10.60
CA GLN A 75 -9.39 5.91 11.18
C GLN A 75 -8.19 6.85 11.32
N ARG A 76 -7.00 6.31 11.61
CA ARG A 76 -5.78 7.07 11.88
C ARG A 76 -4.82 7.11 10.69
N GLY A 77 -5.11 6.40 9.60
CA GLY A 77 -4.27 6.26 8.41
C GLY A 77 -3.05 5.34 8.59
N VAL A 78 -2.36 5.44 9.73
CA VAL A 78 -1.17 4.63 10.03
C VAL A 78 -1.08 4.32 11.53
N VAL A 79 -0.58 3.13 11.88
CA VAL A 79 -0.30 2.72 13.26
C VAL A 79 1.13 2.20 13.38
N PHE A 80 1.83 2.60 14.44
CA PHE A 80 3.21 2.21 14.73
C PHE A 80 3.29 1.31 15.95
N PHE A 81 4.15 0.32 15.90
CA PHE A 81 4.51 -0.52 17.04
C PHE A 81 6.01 -0.52 17.23
N ARG A 82 6.48 -0.23 18.46
CA ARG A 82 7.92 -0.17 18.74
C ARG A 82 8.50 -1.50 19.21
N LYS A 83 7.73 -2.30 19.94
CA LYS A 83 8.18 -3.55 20.56
C LYS A 83 7.82 -4.78 19.70
N GLN A 84 8.51 -4.97 18.58
CA GLN A 84 8.24 -6.07 17.63
C GLN A 84 9.53 -6.87 17.34
N ASP A 85 10.02 -7.59 18.34
CA ASP A 85 11.27 -8.38 18.21
C ASP A 85 11.03 -9.79 17.67
N ASP A 86 9.81 -10.31 17.76
CA ASP A 86 9.43 -11.70 17.44
C ASP A 86 8.38 -11.82 16.32
N LEU A 87 7.99 -10.72 15.68
CA LEU A 87 7.08 -10.73 14.54
C LEU A 87 7.80 -11.30 13.30
N THR A 88 7.51 -12.55 12.94
CA THR A 88 8.07 -13.21 11.75
C THR A 88 7.28 -12.87 10.47
N PRO A 89 7.82 -13.12 9.26
CA PRO A 89 7.07 -12.96 8.01
C PRO A 89 5.75 -13.74 7.98
N GLU A 90 5.71 -14.94 8.58
CA GLU A 90 4.50 -15.76 8.68
C GLU A 90 3.45 -15.09 9.56
N LEU A 91 3.85 -14.59 10.73
CA LEU A 91 2.94 -13.86 11.63
C LEU A 91 2.50 -12.51 11.03
N GLN A 92 3.35 -11.87 10.24
CA GLN A 92 3.01 -10.65 9.49
C GLN A 92 1.95 -10.94 8.41
N LYS A 93 2.06 -12.06 7.69
CA LYS A 93 1.05 -12.54 6.74
C LYS A 93 -0.26 -12.90 7.43
N GLU A 94 -0.20 -13.58 8.58
CA GLU A 94 -1.38 -13.87 9.41
C GLU A 94 -2.09 -12.58 9.85
N LEU A 95 -1.35 -11.60 10.36
CA LEU A 95 -1.87 -10.31 10.76
C LEU A 95 -2.64 -9.64 9.61
N LEU A 96 -2.00 -9.45 8.45
CA LEU A 96 -2.63 -8.78 7.30
C LEU A 96 -3.82 -9.57 6.73
N THR A 97 -3.77 -10.89 6.80
CA THR A 97 -4.90 -11.74 6.41
C THR A 97 -6.09 -11.43 7.31
N ARG A 98 -5.88 -11.47 8.63
CA ARG A 98 -6.92 -11.25 9.64
C ARG A 98 -7.45 -9.82 9.70
N LEU A 99 -6.63 -8.80 9.41
CA LEU A 99 -7.10 -7.41 9.30
C LEU A 99 -8.22 -7.28 8.24
N GLY A 100 -8.08 -7.96 7.10
CA GLY A 100 -9.11 -7.96 6.07
C GLY A 100 -10.31 -8.84 6.41
N GLU A 101 -10.08 -10.08 6.86
CA GLU A 101 -11.15 -11.04 7.22
C GLU A 101 -12.06 -10.54 8.34
N LEU A 102 -11.49 -9.84 9.32
CA LEU A 102 -12.23 -9.27 10.45
C LEU A 102 -12.85 -7.91 10.12
N THR A 103 -12.68 -7.40 8.90
CA THR A 103 -13.31 -6.18 8.41
C THR A 103 -14.20 -6.46 7.21
N CYS A 104 -14.31 -5.52 6.27
CA CYS A 104 -15.23 -5.60 5.14
C CYS A 104 -14.51 -6.02 3.84
N ARG A 105 -13.29 -6.58 3.93
CA ARG A 105 -12.56 -7.03 2.74
C ARG A 105 -13.32 -8.19 2.09
N PRO A 106 -13.55 -8.16 0.76
CA PRO A 106 -14.13 -9.28 0.05
C PRO A 106 -13.32 -10.58 0.27
N ALA A 107 -14.00 -11.73 0.36
CA ALA A 107 -13.37 -13.01 0.70
C ALA A 107 -12.42 -13.52 -0.40
N GLU A 108 -12.62 -13.06 -1.64
CA GLU A 108 -11.77 -13.32 -2.80
C GLU A 108 -10.44 -12.54 -2.76
N SER A 109 -10.33 -11.52 -1.91
CA SER A 109 -9.09 -10.74 -1.74
C SER A 109 -8.23 -11.28 -0.61
N GLY A 110 -7.00 -11.65 -0.94
CA GLY A 110 -5.98 -12.15 -0.04
C GLY A 110 -4.72 -11.28 -0.03
N LEU A 111 -3.58 -11.91 0.25
CA LEU A 111 -2.29 -11.22 0.29
C LEU A 111 -1.77 -10.97 -1.13
N HIS A 112 -1.35 -9.74 -1.39
CA HIS A 112 -0.87 -9.31 -2.70
C HIS A 112 0.53 -9.87 -3.03
N ILE A 113 0.75 -10.21 -4.30
CA ILE A 113 2.06 -10.58 -4.85
C ILE A 113 2.48 -9.49 -5.82
N HIS A 114 3.59 -8.80 -5.54
CA HIS A 114 4.04 -7.70 -6.39
C HIS A 114 4.46 -8.20 -7.79
N PRO A 115 4.05 -7.57 -8.91
CA PRO A 115 4.28 -8.08 -10.26
C PRO A 115 5.77 -8.18 -10.66
N VAL A 116 6.63 -7.35 -10.06
CA VAL A 116 8.10 -7.39 -10.23
C VAL A 116 8.83 -7.93 -8.99
N PHE A 117 8.70 -7.26 -7.84
CA PHE A 117 9.40 -7.59 -6.59
C PHE A 117 8.78 -8.76 -5.83
N ASN A 118 8.95 -9.97 -6.37
CA ASN A 118 8.53 -11.23 -5.75
C ASN A 118 9.64 -12.28 -5.83
N ALA A 119 9.41 -13.45 -5.21
CA ALA A 119 10.36 -14.57 -5.13
C ALA A 119 10.96 -15.05 -6.48
N GLU A 120 10.36 -14.78 -7.64
CA GLU A 120 11.00 -15.14 -8.92
C GLU A 120 12.25 -14.31 -9.23
N ARG A 121 12.46 -13.19 -8.53
CA ARG A 121 13.49 -12.19 -8.84
C ARG A 121 14.26 -11.71 -7.62
N ASP A 122 13.67 -11.85 -6.45
CA ASP A 122 14.31 -11.49 -5.20
C ASP A 122 15.14 -12.67 -4.67
N ASP A 123 16.21 -12.41 -3.93
CA ASP A 123 17.10 -13.45 -3.35
C ASP A 123 16.48 -14.15 -2.12
N GLN A 124 15.16 -14.20 -2.08
CA GLN A 124 14.33 -14.42 -0.91
C GLN A 124 13.73 -15.83 -0.81
N GLY A 125 14.15 -16.75 -1.66
CA GLY A 125 13.60 -18.11 -1.72
C GLY A 125 12.21 -18.13 -2.36
N ASP A 126 11.25 -18.81 -1.76
CA ASP A 126 9.95 -19.15 -2.38
C ASP A 126 8.77 -18.27 -1.91
N ASP A 127 9.01 -17.19 -1.13
CA ASP A 127 7.94 -16.30 -0.65
C ASP A 127 7.63 -15.18 -1.65
N HIS A 128 6.49 -15.29 -2.34
CA HIS A 128 6.05 -14.28 -3.30
C HIS A 128 5.37 -13.05 -2.67
N VAL A 129 4.97 -13.13 -1.40
CA VAL A 129 4.11 -12.11 -0.76
C VAL A 129 4.94 -11.04 -0.06
N VAL A 130 6.04 -11.43 0.60
CA VAL A 130 6.85 -10.49 1.38
C VAL A 130 8.04 -9.97 0.55
N SER A 131 7.93 -8.72 0.11
CA SER A 131 9.03 -8.02 -0.58
C SER A 131 9.97 -7.36 0.42
N TYR A 132 11.28 -7.48 0.21
CA TYR A 132 12.28 -6.88 1.10
C TYR A 132 12.93 -5.67 0.43
N ILE A 133 12.94 -4.56 1.16
CA ILE A 133 13.49 -3.30 0.67
C ILE A 133 14.91 -3.17 1.20
N HIS A 134 15.90 -3.37 0.34
CA HIS A 134 17.31 -3.26 0.68
C HIS A 134 17.97 -2.07 0.00
N GLN A 135 18.77 -1.31 0.76
CA GLN A 135 19.60 -0.24 0.19
C GLN A 135 20.61 -0.75 -0.85
N LYS A 136 21.00 -2.04 -0.77
CA LYS A 136 21.92 -2.71 -1.70
C LYS A 136 21.28 -3.15 -3.02
N GLN A 137 19.95 -2.99 -3.21
CA GLN A 137 19.37 -3.06 -4.55
C GLN A 137 19.84 -1.82 -5.32
N THR A 138 21.07 -1.91 -5.83
CA THR A 138 21.56 -1.01 -6.87
C THR A 138 20.55 -1.09 -8.00
N LYS A 139 19.79 0.00 -8.24
CA LYS A 139 19.12 0.20 -9.53
C LYS A 139 20.12 -0.24 -10.59
N PRO A 140 19.81 -1.22 -11.46
CA PRO A 140 20.76 -1.61 -12.48
C PRO A 140 21.19 -0.34 -13.20
N SER A 141 22.50 -0.18 -13.38
CA SER A 141 23.15 1.01 -13.96
C SER A 141 22.56 1.48 -15.29
N PHE A 142 21.73 0.63 -15.91
CA PHE A 142 21.06 0.80 -17.19
C PHE A 142 19.73 1.56 -17.11
N VAL A 143 19.11 1.70 -15.93
CA VAL A 143 17.83 2.40 -15.76
C VAL A 143 18.05 3.68 -14.98
N ARG A 144 18.41 4.75 -15.69
CA ARG A 144 18.50 6.08 -15.11
C ARG A 144 17.10 6.69 -15.14
N ASN A 145 16.62 7.30 -14.05
CA ASN A 145 15.31 8.00 -14.03
C ASN A 145 15.13 9.00 -15.20
N LYS A 146 16.24 9.59 -15.70
CA LYS A 146 16.22 10.47 -16.89
C LYS A 146 15.81 9.80 -18.19
N ASP A 147 15.84 8.47 -18.24
CA ASP A 147 15.51 7.64 -19.39
C ASP A 147 14.08 7.05 -19.24
N LEU A 148 13.37 7.34 -18.12
CA LEU A 148 12.06 6.75 -17.78
C LEU A 148 10.91 7.74 -17.49
N ALA A 149 11.15 9.01 -17.15
CA ALA A 149 10.10 9.94 -16.72
C ALA A 149 9.81 11.08 -17.74
N PRO A 150 8.53 11.50 -17.91
CA PRO A 150 8.15 12.77 -18.55
C PRO A 150 8.77 14.01 -17.87
N ASP A 151 9.24 13.84 -16.64
CA ASP A 151 9.82 14.86 -15.76
C ASP A 151 11.24 15.30 -16.19
N ALA A 152 11.68 14.92 -17.39
CA ALA A 152 12.93 15.37 -18.00
C ALA A 152 13.04 16.90 -18.13
N LEU A 153 11.95 17.65 -17.92
CA LEU A 153 11.92 19.11 -17.85
C LEU A 153 12.34 19.67 -16.46
N CYS A 154 12.42 18.84 -15.43
CA CYS A 154 12.92 19.22 -14.11
C CYS A 154 14.41 18.83 -13.97
N PRO A 155 15.36 19.79 -14.04
CA PRO A 155 16.79 19.50 -13.90
C PRO A 155 17.20 19.06 -12.49
N LYS A 156 16.29 19.12 -11.50
CA LYS A 156 16.52 18.61 -10.15
C LYS A 156 16.28 17.11 -10.09
N LYS A 157 17.38 16.37 -9.99
CA LYS A 157 17.40 14.93 -9.66
C LYS A 157 16.93 14.69 -8.23
N GLN A 158 15.62 14.72 -7.96
CA GLN A 158 15.09 14.07 -6.77
C GLN A 158 14.78 12.62 -7.14
N ASN A 159 15.75 11.73 -6.92
CA ASN A 159 15.63 10.31 -7.24
C ASN A 159 14.97 9.47 -6.13
N THR A 160 14.33 10.13 -5.16
CA THR A 160 13.69 9.51 -3.99
C THR A 160 12.66 10.50 -3.46
N SER A 161 11.42 10.08 -3.21
CA SER A 161 10.29 10.81 -2.60
C SER A 161 9.18 11.24 -3.57
N GLU A 162 8.57 10.27 -4.25
CA GLU A 162 7.25 10.46 -4.85
C GLU A 162 6.17 9.99 -3.87
N TRP A 163 5.14 10.82 -3.68
CA TRP A 163 3.96 10.44 -2.94
C TRP A 163 3.19 9.39 -3.73
N HIS A 164 2.86 8.27 -3.10
CA HIS A 164 2.09 7.20 -3.72
C HIS A 164 1.23 6.50 -2.68
N SER A 165 0.26 5.73 -3.18
CA SER A 165 -0.38 4.64 -2.44
C SER A 165 0.05 3.33 -3.11
N ASP A 166 0.38 2.31 -2.32
CA ASP A 166 0.86 1.03 -2.84
C ASP A 166 -0.18 0.39 -3.77
N CYS A 167 0.30 -0.19 -4.88
CA CYS A 167 -0.46 -1.05 -5.78
C CYS A 167 -1.79 -0.47 -6.31
N CYS A 168 -1.94 0.86 -6.36
CA CYS A 168 -3.13 1.53 -6.92
C CYS A 168 -3.36 1.24 -8.41
N PHE A 169 -2.36 0.68 -9.09
CA PHE A 169 -2.42 0.26 -10.48
C PHE A 169 -3.10 -1.11 -10.69
N GLU A 170 -3.32 -1.89 -9.63
CA GLU A 170 -4.04 -3.17 -9.72
C GLU A 170 -5.55 -2.92 -9.80
N PRO A 171 -6.32 -3.73 -10.56
CA PRO A 171 -7.77 -3.60 -10.65
C PRO A 171 -8.47 -3.62 -9.30
N VAL A 172 -7.99 -4.48 -8.40
CA VAL A 172 -8.39 -4.55 -7.00
C VAL A 172 -7.19 -4.13 -6.14
N PRO A 173 -7.08 -2.85 -5.74
CA PRO A 173 -5.93 -2.34 -5.01
C PRO A 173 -5.88 -2.87 -3.56
N ALA A 174 -4.70 -2.73 -2.95
CA ALA A 174 -4.47 -3.16 -1.57
C ALA A 174 -5.27 -2.30 -0.56
N ASP A 175 -5.73 -2.93 0.52
CA ASP A 175 -6.45 -2.27 1.63
C ASP A 175 -5.53 -1.90 2.81
N TYR A 176 -4.52 -2.73 3.10
CA TYR A 176 -3.51 -2.48 4.12
C TYR A 176 -2.10 -2.83 3.62
N SER A 177 -1.12 -2.02 4.02
CA SER A 177 0.32 -2.32 3.88
C SER A 177 0.95 -2.51 5.26
N CYS A 178 1.89 -3.45 5.40
CA CYS A 178 2.66 -3.65 6.62
C CYS A 178 4.16 -3.58 6.33
N LEU A 179 4.85 -2.65 7.00
CA LEU A 179 6.29 -2.48 6.91
C LEU A 179 6.95 -2.85 8.24
N ARG A 180 7.91 -3.79 8.20
CA ARG A 180 8.75 -4.15 9.34
C ARG A 180 10.19 -3.70 9.10
N LEU A 181 10.70 -2.83 9.98
CA LEU A 181 12.06 -2.30 9.89
C LEU A 181 13.05 -3.31 10.49
N THR A 182 13.88 -3.93 9.65
CA THR A 182 14.88 -4.93 10.08
C THR A 182 16.30 -4.36 10.21
N THR A 183 16.61 -3.31 9.45
CA THR A 183 17.89 -2.60 9.51
C THR A 183 17.63 -1.12 9.24
N LEU A 184 18.06 -0.26 10.15
CA LEU A 184 17.89 1.18 10.05
C LEU A 184 19.22 1.84 9.65
N PRO A 185 19.22 2.85 8.76
CA PRO A 185 20.39 3.69 8.57
C PRO A 185 20.67 4.50 9.84
N ALA A 186 21.93 4.92 10.05
CA ALA A 186 22.30 5.73 11.21
C ALA A 186 21.61 7.11 11.21
N THR A 187 21.29 7.64 10.03
CA THR A 187 20.57 8.91 9.82
C THR A 187 19.71 8.84 8.56
N GLY A 188 18.58 9.58 8.56
CA GLY A 188 17.62 9.58 7.45
C GLY A 188 16.83 8.28 7.32
N GLY A 189 16.17 8.08 6.18
CA GLY A 189 15.33 6.90 5.94
C GLY A 189 13.91 7.02 6.47
N ASP A 190 13.49 8.22 6.85
CA ASP A 190 12.13 8.48 7.31
C ASP A 190 11.11 8.16 6.19
N THR A 191 10.03 7.51 6.58
CA THR A 191 8.84 7.37 5.73
C THR A 191 7.86 8.47 6.12
N LEU A 192 7.31 9.17 5.15
CA LEU A 192 6.33 10.23 5.37
C LEU A 192 4.93 9.73 4.98
N TRP A 193 3.92 10.15 5.74
CA TRP A 193 2.51 9.86 5.46
C TRP A 193 1.74 11.16 5.24
N ALA A 194 0.74 11.08 4.37
CA ALA A 194 -0.23 12.15 4.12
C ALA A 194 -1.65 11.59 4.25
N ASN A 195 -2.58 12.41 4.73
CA ASN A 195 -3.96 11.99 4.95
C ASN A 195 -4.87 12.51 3.83
N GLY A 196 -5.37 11.58 3.02
CA GLY A 196 -6.27 11.90 1.90
C GLY A 196 -7.62 12.48 2.34
N TYR A 197 -8.15 12.06 3.49
CA TYR A 197 -9.41 12.61 4.04
C TYR A 197 -9.24 14.07 4.45
N GLU A 198 -8.17 14.37 5.20
CA GLU A 198 -7.89 15.75 5.60
C GLU A 198 -7.59 16.64 4.38
N LEU A 199 -6.88 16.11 3.39
CA LEU A 199 -6.62 16.83 2.15
C LEU A 199 -7.95 17.18 1.45
N TYR A 200 -8.87 16.22 1.34
CA TYR A 200 -10.18 16.43 0.74
C TYR A 200 -10.98 17.50 1.49
N ASP A 201 -11.05 17.43 2.82
CA ASP A 201 -11.79 18.37 3.66
C ASP A 201 -11.27 19.81 3.56
N LYS A 202 -10.00 20.01 3.19
CA LYS A 202 -9.41 21.34 2.97
C LYS A 202 -9.66 21.90 1.56
N ILE A 203 -10.10 21.08 0.61
CA ILE A 203 -10.49 21.54 -0.73
C ILE A 203 -11.84 22.25 -0.64
N SER A 204 -12.03 23.36 -1.35
CA SER A 204 -13.29 24.07 -1.33
C SER A 204 -14.43 23.24 -1.93
N GLU A 205 -15.65 23.37 -1.40
CA GLU A 205 -16.81 22.60 -1.86
C GLU A 205 -17.04 22.62 -3.39
N PRO A 206 -16.82 23.74 -4.13
CA PRO A 206 -16.95 23.71 -5.59
C PRO A 206 -15.91 22.81 -6.26
N TYR A 207 -14.68 22.77 -5.75
CA TYR A 207 -13.63 21.89 -6.27
C TYR A 207 -13.88 20.43 -5.88
N GLN A 208 -14.35 20.17 -4.66
CA GLN A 208 -14.77 18.83 -4.23
C GLN A 208 -15.79 18.25 -5.23
N LYS A 209 -16.89 18.99 -5.49
CA LYS A 209 -17.92 18.58 -6.45
C LYS A 209 -17.40 18.38 -7.86
N PHE A 210 -16.42 19.18 -8.29
CA PHE A 210 -15.78 18.99 -9.59
C PHE A 210 -14.94 17.70 -9.60
N LEU A 211 -14.09 17.49 -8.61
CA LEU A 211 -13.22 16.32 -8.50
C LEU A 211 -14.02 15.01 -8.36
N GLU A 212 -15.16 15.03 -7.68
CA GLU A 212 -16.11 13.90 -7.58
C GLU A 212 -16.64 13.45 -8.95
N THR A 213 -16.58 14.29 -9.99
CA THR A 213 -16.99 13.92 -11.36
C THR A 213 -15.88 13.28 -12.20
N LEU A 214 -14.64 13.30 -11.71
CA LEU A 214 -13.47 12.84 -12.45
C LEU A 214 -13.14 11.40 -12.11
N THR A 215 -12.52 10.72 -13.06
CA THR A 215 -11.84 9.43 -12.86
C THR A 215 -10.33 9.63 -13.00
N CYS A 216 -9.55 8.73 -12.42
CA CYS A 216 -8.09 8.75 -12.48
C CYS A 216 -7.60 7.38 -12.93
N THR A 217 -6.72 7.37 -13.93
CA THR A 217 -6.02 6.16 -14.35
C THR A 217 -4.69 6.05 -13.64
N PHE A 218 -4.44 4.91 -13.01
CA PHE A 218 -3.21 4.56 -12.32
C PHE A 218 -2.40 3.58 -13.17
N GLU A 219 -1.19 3.99 -13.53
CA GLU A 219 -0.19 3.17 -14.20
C GLU A 219 1.16 3.40 -13.49
N PRO A 220 1.99 2.38 -13.25
CA PRO A 220 3.34 2.56 -12.73
C PRO A 220 4.26 3.05 -13.86
N PRO A 221 4.62 4.35 -13.91
CA PRO A 221 5.32 4.91 -15.05
C PRO A 221 6.72 4.30 -15.18
N GLY A 222 7.11 3.92 -16.39
CA GLY A 222 8.45 3.36 -16.63
C GLY A 222 8.60 1.88 -16.29
N LEU A 223 7.59 1.21 -15.72
CA LEU A 223 7.70 -0.20 -15.30
C LEU A 223 7.96 -1.12 -16.48
N LYS A 224 7.24 -0.92 -17.60
CA LYS A 224 7.41 -1.72 -18.81
C LYS A 224 8.78 -1.54 -19.42
N GLN A 225 9.22 -0.29 -19.56
CA GLN A 225 10.56 0.05 -20.08
C GLN A 225 11.66 -0.53 -19.18
N MET A 226 11.46 -0.50 -17.86
CA MET A 226 12.36 -1.11 -16.89
C MET A 226 12.41 -2.63 -17.07
N CYS A 227 11.25 -3.29 -17.21
CA CYS A 227 11.17 -4.73 -17.45
C CYS A 227 11.88 -5.13 -18.75
N ASP A 228 11.62 -4.41 -19.84
CA ASP A 228 12.26 -4.63 -21.14
C ASP A 228 13.78 -4.45 -21.06
N ALA A 229 14.25 -3.39 -20.40
CA ALA A 229 15.67 -3.11 -20.23
C ALA A 229 16.40 -4.16 -19.38
N MET A 230 15.71 -4.76 -18.41
CA MET A 230 16.26 -5.81 -17.55
C MET A 230 16.02 -7.23 -18.11
N GLY A 231 15.27 -7.38 -19.20
CA GLY A 231 14.85 -8.69 -19.70
C GLY A 231 13.92 -9.44 -18.72
N ILE A 232 13.21 -8.70 -17.87
CA ILE A 232 12.33 -9.23 -16.84
C ILE A 232 10.91 -9.33 -17.40
N LYS A 233 10.25 -10.47 -17.18
CA LYS A 233 8.80 -10.61 -17.41
C LYS A 233 8.04 -10.31 -16.13
N LEU A 234 6.84 -9.75 -16.25
CA LEU A 234 5.93 -9.55 -15.13
C LEU A 234 5.37 -10.89 -14.61
N TYR A 235 5.04 -10.94 -13.33
CA TYR A 235 4.29 -12.04 -12.76
C TYR A 235 2.81 -11.92 -13.13
N THR A 236 2.35 -12.76 -14.05
CA THR A 236 1.01 -12.67 -14.67
C THR A 236 -0.03 -13.59 -14.05
N LYS A 237 0.32 -14.36 -13.02
CA LYS A 237 -0.64 -15.20 -12.28
C LYS A 237 -1.43 -14.37 -11.27
N ASP A 238 -2.33 -15.01 -10.53
CA ASP A 238 -3.09 -14.39 -9.43
C ASP A 238 -2.16 -13.66 -8.45
N ARG A 239 -2.43 -12.36 -8.25
CA ARG A 239 -1.70 -11.47 -7.33
C ARG A 239 -2.51 -11.12 -6.08
N GLY A 240 -3.23 -12.09 -5.52
CA GLY A 240 -4.02 -11.95 -4.29
C GLY A 240 -5.49 -11.64 -4.55
N ASN A 241 -5.94 -11.61 -5.80
CA ASN A 241 -7.34 -11.51 -6.18
C ASN A 241 -7.51 -12.08 -7.61
N PRO A 242 -8.60 -12.80 -7.92
CA PRO A 242 -8.83 -13.36 -9.25
C PRO A 242 -8.91 -12.31 -10.38
N ASP A 243 -9.25 -11.06 -10.06
CA ASP A 243 -9.26 -9.94 -11.01
C ASP A 243 -7.87 -9.32 -11.23
N ASN A 244 -6.91 -9.59 -10.33
CA ASN A 244 -5.52 -9.11 -10.41
C ASN A 244 -4.63 -10.14 -11.12
N ILE A 245 -4.92 -10.42 -12.39
CA ILE A 245 -4.18 -11.35 -13.25
C ILE A 245 -3.68 -10.68 -14.52
N GLY A 246 -2.71 -11.29 -15.21
CA GLY A 246 -2.22 -10.82 -16.50
C GLY A 246 -1.08 -9.80 -16.41
N ASP A 247 -0.77 -9.17 -17.54
CA ASP A 247 0.34 -8.23 -17.75
C ASP A 247 -0.12 -6.77 -17.89
N VAL A 248 -1.43 -6.51 -17.78
CA VAL A 248 -2.00 -5.17 -17.74
C VAL A 248 -1.96 -4.67 -16.30
N ILE A 249 -1.14 -3.65 -16.06
CA ILE A 249 -0.93 -3.02 -14.76
C ILE A 249 -1.38 -1.55 -14.86
N VAL A 250 -2.61 -1.37 -15.33
CA VAL A 250 -3.25 -0.08 -15.51
C VAL A 250 -4.71 -0.20 -15.09
N THR A 251 -5.16 0.69 -14.21
CA THR A 251 -6.53 0.67 -13.66
C THR A 251 -7.12 2.08 -13.66
N GLY A 252 -8.41 2.24 -13.95
CA GLY A 252 -9.09 3.55 -13.99
C GLY A 252 -10.61 3.46 -13.89
#